data_AF-A0A3N4KBH3-F1
#
_entry.id   AF-A0A3N4KBH3-F1
#
_cell.length_a   1.000
_cell.length_b   1.000
_cell.length_c   1.000
_cell.angle_alpha   90.00
_cell.angle_beta   90.00
_cell.angle_gamma   90.00
#
_symmetry.space_group_name_H-M   'P 1'
#
loop_
_entity.id
_entity.type
_entity.pdbx_description
1 polymer ?
#
loop_
_entity_poly.entity_id
_entity_poly.type
_entity_poly.pdbx_seq_one_letter_code
_entity_poly.pdbx_strand_id
1 'polypeptide(L)'
;MYIKFFAYVILGSAFLMPALAHMNMKSPPPMRHRDNPFTQKVDTIYEFPLKKDGSDYPCKGHINALGTPEGKPVATWAAGSAQTFTLEGRGTHFGGSCQVSLSYDHGETFKVIKSWPGSCPNRESGSNQTFNFKIPKEAPSGEEVIFAWTWNNREREFFQNCAVVTITGGGAGISNLPNVLVSNIGNGCLSPLTTAELKYPNPGAVVELGDGQYPLVLPSGNC
;
A
#
# COMPACT_ATOMS: atom_id res chain seq x y z
N MET A 1 46.44 20.91 -50.03
CA MET A 1 44.97 20.97 -49.92
C MET A 1 44.57 20.12 -48.72
N TYR A 2 44.40 20.73 -47.54
CA TYR A 2 44.12 20.03 -46.28
C TYR A 2 42.62 20.09 -46.00
N ILE A 3 41.95 18.94 -45.99
CA ILE A 3 40.54 18.81 -45.60
C ILE A 3 40.51 18.54 -44.08
N LYS A 4 40.06 19.53 -43.29
CA LYS A 4 39.78 19.35 -41.87
C LYS A 4 38.39 18.72 -41.71
N PHE A 5 38.33 17.47 -41.23
CA PHE A 5 37.10 16.88 -40.72
C PHE A 5 36.78 17.48 -39.35
N PHE A 6 35.71 18.26 -39.25
CA PHE A 6 35.11 18.61 -37.97
C PHE A 6 34.23 17.45 -37.50
N ALA A 7 34.69 16.72 -36.48
CA ALA A 7 33.85 15.77 -35.77
C ALA A 7 32.95 16.54 -34.79
N TYR A 8 31.66 16.62 -35.08
CA TYR A 8 30.66 17.10 -34.12
C TYR A 8 30.40 16.00 -33.09
N VAL A 9 30.90 16.20 -31.86
CA VAL A 9 30.49 15.40 -30.71
C VAL A 9 29.14 15.95 -30.25
N ILE A 10 28.05 15.26 -30.61
CA ILE A 10 26.74 15.52 -30.02
C ILE A 10 26.76 14.92 -28.61
N LEU A 11 27.01 15.74 -27.58
CA LEU A 11 26.68 15.37 -26.21
C LEU A 11 25.15 15.29 -26.10
N GLY A 12 24.60 14.09 -26.29
CA GLY A 12 23.22 13.80 -25.95
C GLY A 12 23.07 13.82 -24.43
N SER A 13 22.56 14.93 -23.88
CA SER A 13 22.07 14.98 -22.51
C SER A 13 20.85 14.07 -22.40
N ALA A 14 21.03 12.86 -21.89
CA ALA A 14 19.94 12.00 -21.49
C ALA A 14 19.19 12.70 -20.34
N PHE A 15 18.10 13.40 -20.65
CA PHE A 15 17.13 13.84 -19.66
C PHE A 15 16.53 12.57 -19.04
N LEU A 16 17.05 12.17 -17.88
CA LEU A 16 16.38 11.21 -16.99
C LEU A 16 15.08 11.88 -16.53
N MET A 17 13.98 11.63 -17.24
CA MET A 17 12.67 11.94 -16.71
C MET A 17 12.50 11.10 -15.43
N PRO A 18 12.17 11.71 -14.28
CA PRO A 18 11.79 10.93 -13.13
C PRO A 18 10.53 10.15 -13.51
N ALA A 19 10.66 8.83 -13.67
CA ALA A 19 9.50 7.98 -13.81
C ALA A 19 8.75 8.06 -12.47
N LEU A 20 7.58 8.71 -12.43
CA LEU A 20 6.69 8.61 -11.28
C LEU A 20 6.24 7.15 -11.19
N ALA A 21 6.87 6.37 -10.30
CA ALA A 21 6.67 4.94 -10.17
C ALA A 21 5.70 4.62 -9.02
N HIS A 22 4.55 5.28 -8.98
CA HIS A 22 3.57 5.14 -7.91
C HIS A 22 2.48 4.10 -8.24
N MET A 23 1.98 3.42 -7.19
CA MET A 23 0.91 2.42 -7.25
C MET A 23 -0.22 2.78 -6.28
N ASN A 24 -1.44 2.39 -6.63
CA ASN A 24 -2.60 2.36 -5.75
C ASN A 24 -3.31 1.01 -5.81
N MET A 25 -4.25 0.81 -4.87
CA MET A 25 -5.20 -0.27 -4.89
C MET A 25 -6.36 0.05 -5.84
N LYS A 26 -6.54 -0.80 -6.84
CA LYS A 26 -7.67 -0.79 -7.80
C LYS A 26 -8.88 -1.53 -7.25
N SER A 27 -8.65 -2.68 -6.62
CA SER A 27 -9.71 -3.58 -6.13
C SER A 27 -9.31 -4.19 -4.78
N PRO A 28 -10.22 -4.25 -3.78
CA PRO A 28 -11.51 -3.54 -3.77
C PRO A 28 -11.29 -2.02 -3.91
N PRO A 29 -12.18 -1.30 -4.64
CA PRO A 29 -11.92 0.10 -4.97
C PRO A 29 -11.97 0.98 -3.71
N PRO A 30 -10.88 1.69 -3.37
CA PRO A 30 -10.79 2.51 -2.17
C PRO A 30 -11.81 3.65 -2.10
N MET A 31 -12.04 4.22 -0.91
CA MET A 31 -12.81 5.46 -0.76
C MET A 31 -12.21 6.57 -1.63
N ARG A 32 -13.05 7.30 -2.37
CA ARG A 32 -12.65 8.37 -3.32
C ARG A 32 -11.79 7.94 -4.50
N HIS A 33 -11.59 6.63 -4.70
CA HIS A 33 -11.02 6.12 -5.94
C HIS A 33 -12.01 6.29 -7.10
N ARG A 34 -11.51 6.52 -8.32
CA ARG A 34 -12.34 6.73 -9.52
C ARG A 34 -13.27 5.56 -9.84
N ASP A 35 -12.86 4.35 -9.49
CA ASP A 35 -13.60 3.11 -9.79
C ASP A 35 -14.49 2.66 -8.62
N ASN A 36 -14.52 3.42 -7.51
CA ASN A 36 -15.46 3.16 -6.42
C ASN A 36 -16.84 3.73 -6.80
N PRO A 37 -17.90 2.89 -6.87
CA PRO A 37 -19.23 3.31 -7.33
C PRO A 37 -19.91 4.34 -6.41
N PHE A 38 -19.40 4.54 -5.20
CA PHE A 38 -19.93 5.48 -4.23
C PHE A 38 -19.16 6.82 -4.16
N THR A 39 -18.05 6.95 -4.90
CA THR A 39 -17.27 8.18 -4.96
C THR A 39 -18.10 9.33 -5.56
N GLN A 40 -18.24 10.43 -4.82
CA GLN A 40 -18.81 11.67 -5.37
C GLN A 40 -17.69 12.64 -5.78
N LYS A 41 -16.58 12.66 -5.02
CA LYS A 41 -15.37 13.42 -5.36
C LYS A 41 -14.16 12.50 -5.50
N VAL A 42 -13.68 12.35 -6.73
CA VAL A 42 -12.46 11.60 -7.04
C VAL A 42 -11.23 12.30 -6.49
N ASP A 43 -10.36 11.56 -5.80
CA ASP A 43 -8.97 11.99 -5.58
C ASP A 43 -8.15 11.61 -6.83
N THR A 44 -7.71 12.65 -7.55
CA THR A 44 -7.00 12.54 -8.84
C THR A 44 -5.52 12.21 -8.69
N ILE A 45 -5.00 12.14 -7.46
CA ILE A 45 -3.62 11.80 -7.15
C ILE A 45 -3.55 10.58 -6.22
N TYR A 46 -4.49 9.64 -6.39
CA TYR A 46 -4.65 8.48 -5.51
C TYR A 46 -3.40 7.62 -5.41
N GLU A 47 -2.64 7.54 -6.51
CA GLU A 47 -1.37 6.80 -6.57
C GLU A 47 -0.29 7.39 -5.69
N PHE A 48 -0.31 8.68 -5.34
CA PHE A 48 0.78 9.31 -4.59
C PHE A 48 0.85 8.82 -3.12
N PRO A 49 2.04 8.84 -2.50
CA PRO A 49 2.18 8.45 -1.10
C PRO A 49 1.42 9.40 -0.17
N LEU A 50 1.31 8.99 1.09
CA LEU A 50 0.90 9.89 2.16
C LEU A 50 1.91 11.03 2.32
N LYS A 51 1.45 12.16 2.82
CA LYS A 51 2.29 13.31 3.09
C LYS A 51 3.31 12.96 4.18
N LYS A 52 4.52 13.50 4.02
CA LYS A 52 5.63 13.31 4.96
C LYS A 52 5.38 13.86 6.36
N ASP A 53 4.37 14.72 6.54
CA ASP A 53 3.94 15.24 7.84
C ASP A 53 2.79 14.43 8.47
N GLY A 54 2.28 13.41 7.78
CA GLY A 54 1.19 12.57 8.25
C GLY A 54 -0.19 13.24 8.25
N SER A 55 -0.33 14.45 7.70
CA SER A 55 -1.59 15.20 7.74
C SER A 55 -2.75 14.58 6.95
N ASP A 56 -2.46 13.57 6.12
CA ASP A 56 -3.44 12.75 5.40
C ASP A 56 -3.43 11.27 5.83
N TYR A 57 -2.85 10.94 6.99
CA TYR A 57 -3.03 9.64 7.63
C TYR A 57 -4.25 9.66 8.58
N PRO A 58 -5.08 8.60 8.63
CA PRO A 58 -5.06 7.41 7.78
C PRO A 58 -5.81 7.60 6.45
N CYS A 59 -5.64 6.65 5.53
CA CYS A 59 -6.46 6.48 4.33
C CYS A 59 -6.48 7.70 3.40
N LYS A 60 -5.35 8.40 3.22
CA LYS A 60 -5.24 9.65 2.44
C LYS A 60 -6.20 10.75 2.92
N GLY A 61 -6.56 10.74 4.21
CA GLY A 61 -7.50 11.67 4.82
C GLY A 61 -8.95 11.42 4.40
N HIS A 62 -9.25 10.25 3.83
CA HIS A 62 -10.59 9.90 3.36
C HIS A 62 -11.44 9.18 4.41
N ILE A 63 -10.93 9.08 5.65
CA ILE A 63 -11.68 8.46 6.76
C ILE A 63 -13.02 9.15 7.03
N ASN A 64 -13.13 10.44 6.67
CA ASN A 64 -14.37 11.20 6.78
C ASN A 64 -15.48 10.78 5.80
N ALA A 65 -15.22 9.85 4.89
CA ALA A 65 -16.26 9.24 4.06
C ALA A 65 -17.10 8.21 4.84
N LEU A 66 -16.58 7.62 5.92
CA LEU A 66 -17.31 6.65 6.75
C LEU A 66 -18.57 7.25 7.36
N GLY A 67 -19.65 6.46 7.43
CA GLY A 67 -20.96 6.94 7.89
C GLY A 67 -21.67 7.90 6.91
N THR A 68 -21.09 8.15 5.74
CA THR A 68 -21.70 8.93 4.65
C THR A 68 -22.04 8.02 3.46
N PRO A 69 -22.82 8.49 2.47
CA PRO A 69 -23.04 7.72 1.25
C PRO A 69 -21.77 7.34 0.48
N GLU A 70 -20.66 8.10 0.61
CA GLU A 70 -19.36 7.76 -0.01
C GLU A 70 -18.65 6.58 0.66
N GLY A 71 -18.95 6.32 1.93
CA GLY A 71 -18.31 5.27 2.74
C GLY A 71 -18.97 3.90 2.63
N LYS A 72 -19.92 3.71 1.71
CA LYS A 72 -20.62 2.43 1.58
C LYS A 72 -19.65 1.28 1.23
N PRO A 73 -19.89 0.06 1.77
CA PRO A 73 -19.06 -1.08 1.47
C PRO A 73 -19.06 -1.45 -0.02
N VAL A 74 -17.88 -1.66 -0.60
CA VAL A 74 -17.69 -2.01 -2.01
C VAL A 74 -17.55 -3.52 -2.24
N ALA A 75 -17.42 -4.30 -1.17
CA ALA A 75 -17.36 -5.76 -1.23
C ALA A 75 -17.93 -6.39 0.05
N THR A 76 -18.34 -7.65 -0.05
CA THR A 76 -18.74 -8.47 1.10
C THR A 76 -17.90 -9.74 1.13
N TRP A 77 -17.26 -10.00 2.26
CA TRP A 77 -16.35 -11.13 2.46
C TRP A 77 -16.76 -11.95 3.67
N ALA A 78 -16.74 -13.28 3.54
CA ALA A 78 -16.93 -14.16 4.69
C ALA A 78 -15.62 -14.30 5.49
N ALA A 79 -15.68 -14.36 6.82
CA ALA A 79 -14.54 -14.72 7.63
C ALA A 79 -13.99 -16.11 7.22
N GLY A 80 -12.67 -16.26 7.17
CA GLY A 80 -11.99 -17.46 6.68
C GLY A 80 -11.93 -17.60 5.15
N SER A 81 -12.62 -16.74 4.38
CA SER A 81 -12.60 -16.81 2.91
C SER A 81 -11.29 -16.30 2.33
N ALA A 82 -10.93 -16.85 1.16
CA ALA A 82 -9.84 -16.33 0.34
C ALA A 82 -10.32 -15.10 -0.42
N GLN A 83 -9.48 -14.06 -0.44
CA GLN A 83 -9.75 -12.79 -1.10
C GLN A 83 -8.51 -12.33 -1.87
N THR A 84 -8.73 -11.36 -2.75
CA THR A 84 -7.68 -10.73 -3.53
C THR A 84 -7.74 -9.23 -3.43
N PHE A 85 -6.59 -8.57 -3.52
CA PHE A 85 -6.53 -7.17 -3.89
C PHE A 85 -5.69 -7.01 -5.15
N THR A 86 -6.03 -6.00 -5.95
CA THR A 86 -5.34 -5.68 -7.19
C THR A 86 -4.74 -4.29 -7.10
N LEU A 87 -3.47 -4.16 -7.45
CA LEU A 87 -2.75 -2.89 -7.54
C LEU A 87 -2.68 -2.42 -9.00
N GLU A 88 -2.77 -1.12 -9.22
CA GLU A 88 -2.49 -0.47 -10.49
C GLU A 88 -1.64 0.78 -10.30
N GLY A 89 -0.98 1.25 -11.36
CA GLY A 89 -0.13 2.41 -11.28
C GLY A 89 0.84 2.52 -12.45
N ARG A 90 1.84 3.37 -12.28
CA ARG A 90 2.81 3.73 -13.34
C ARG A 90 4.19 3.10 -13.14
N GLY A 91 4.46 2.54 -11.97
CA GLY A 91 5.69 1.81 -11.68
C GLY A 91 5.67 1.27 -10.27
N THR A 92 6.58 0.36 -9.96
CA THR A 92 6.55 -0.43 -8.72
C THR A 92 7.60 0.02 -7.70
N HIS A 93 8.38 1.08 -7.99
CA HIS A 93 9.64 1.42 -7.29
C HIS A 93 10.58 0.21 -7.05
N PHE A 94 10.55 -0.76 -7.97
CA PHE A 94 11.24 -2.03 -7.84
C PHE A 94 10.87 -2.79 -6.55
N GLY A 95 9.62 -2.69 -6.12
CA GLY A 95 9.08 -3.36 -4.94
C GLY A 95 9.14 -2.52 -3.68
N GLY A 96 9.59 -3.14 -2.59
CA GLY A 96 9.32 -2.67 -1.24
C GLY A 96 8.60 -3.75 -0.44
N SER A 97 7.87 -3.35 0.58
CA SER A 97 7.13 -4.29 1.42
C SER A 97 5.73 -3.78 1.69
N CYS A 98 4.77 -4.70 1.74
CA CYS A 98 3.37 -4.34 2.00
C CYS A 98 2.81 -5.07 3.21
N GLN A 99 1.77 -4.49 3.81
CA GLN A 99 0.83 -5.19 4.67
C GLN A 99 -0.59 -4.93 4.19
N VAL A 100 -1.45 -5.93 4.40
CA VAL A 100 -2.90 -5.70 4.41
C VAL A 100 -3.43 -5.87 5.82
N SER A 101 -4.40 -5.04 6.16
CA SER A 101 -4.93 -4.93 7.52
C SER A 101 -6.42 -4.62 7.54
N LEU A 102 -7.07 -4.90 8.68
CA LEU A 102 -8.46 -4.57 8.94
C LEU A 102 -8.56 -3.58 10.09
N SER A 103 -9.46 -2.60 9.97
CA SER A 103 -9.86 -1.72 11.08
C SER A 103 -11.37 -1.83 11.31
N TYR A 104 -11.74 -2.02 12.57
CA TYR A 104 -13.12 -2.09 13.07
C TYR A 104 -13.49 -0.88 13.93
N ASP A 105 -12.51 -0.01 14.22
CA ASP A 105 -12.58 1.14 15.10
C ASP A 105 -12.41 2.44 14.32
N HIS A 106 -13.02 2.50 13.13
CA HIS A 106 -13.10 3.70 12.30
C HIS A 106 -11.72 4.30 11.95
N GLY A 107 -10.71 3.44 11.78
CA GLY A 107 -9.35 3.83 11.39
C GLY A 107 -8.43 4.19 12.55
N GLU A 108 -8.85 4.00 13.82
CA GLU A 108 -7.97 4.19 14.97
C GLU A 108 -6.85 3.15 15.02
N THR A 109 -7.17 1.87 14.76
CA THR A 109 -6.17 0.80 14.68
C THR A 109 -6.35 -0.06 13.44
N PHE A 110 -5.22 -0.50 12.87
CA PHE A 110 -5.18 -1.36 11.68
C PHE A 110 -4.47 -2.67 12.03
N LYS A 111 -5.23 -3.75 12.12
CA LYS A 111 -4.75 -5.09 12.51
C LYS A 111 -4.26 -5.86 11.29
N VAL A 112 -2.97 -6.18 11.26
CA VAL A 112 -2.31 -6.85 10.13
C VAL A 112 -2.82 -8.28 9.99
N ILE A 113 -3.35 -8.60 8.80
CA ILE A 113 -3.83 -9.96 8.48
C ILE A 113 -2.89 -10.71 7.54
N LYS A 114 -2.04 -9.99 6.78
CA LYS A 114 -0.95 -10.58 5.97
C LYS A 114 0.13 -9.54 5.67
N SER A 115 1.38 -9.98 5.68
CA SER A 115 2.54 -9.17 5.30
C SER A 115 3.31 -9.79 4.14
N TRP A 116 3.84 -8.93 3.25
CA TRP A 116 4.82 -9.26 2.22
C TRP A 116 6.11 -8.47 2.44
N PRO A 117 7.06 -9.01 3.23
CA PRO A 117 8.41 -8.46 3.31
C PRO A 117 9.14 -8.74 2.00
N GLY A 118 9.29 -7.69 1.20
CA GLY A 118 9.96 -7.70 -0.08
C GLY A 118 9.05 -7.99 -1.28
N SER A 119 9.43 -7.48 -2.45
CA SER A 119 8.74 -7.62 -3.74
C SER A 119 7.21 -7.42 -3.67
N CYS A 120 6.78 -6.45 -2.87
CA CYS A 120 5.40 -5.96 -2.92
C CYS A 120 5.39 -4.43 -3.06
N PRO A 121 4.83 -3.88 -4.16
CA PRO A 121 4.38 -4.57 -5.38
C PRO A 121 5.48 -5.46 -6.01
N ASN A 122 5.12 -6.45 -6.84
CA ASN A 122 6.07 -7.32 -7.51
C ASN A 122 7.03 -6.48 -8.36
N ARG A 123 8.33 -6.59 -8.06
CA ARG A 123 9.40 -5.73 -8.58
C ARG A 123 9.42 -5.59 -10.10
N GLU A 124 9.33 -6.71 -10.82
CA GLU A 124 9.47 -6.77 -12.28
C GLU A 124 8.13 -6.86 -13.02
N SER A 125 7.02 -6.69 -12.31
CA SER A 125 5.68 -6.65 -12.90
C SER A 125 5.26 -5.22 -13.22
N GLY A 126 4.43 -5.06 -14.24
CA GLY A 126 3.81 -3.77 -14.57
C GLY A 126 2.63 -3.42 -13.66
N SER A 127 1.70 -2.64 -14.18
CA SER A 127 0.40 -2.37 -13.55
C SER A 127 -0.50 -3.63 -13.55
N ASN A 128 -1.59 -3.62 -12.75
CA ASN A 128 -2.57 -4.70 -12.60
C ASN A 128 -2.01 -5.99 -11.96
N GLN A 129 -1.41 -5.86 -10.78
CA GLN A 129 -0.88 -6.98 -10.01
C GLN A 129 -1.90 -7.45 -8.98
N THR A 130 -2.17 -8.75 -8.91
CA THR A 130 -3.16 -9.30 -7.97
C THR A 130 -2.47 -10.15 -6.90
N PHE A 131 -2.83 -9.90 -5.65
CA PHE A 131 -2.27 -10.56 -4.48
C PHE A 131 -3.36 -11.29 -3.71
N ASN A 132 -3.05 -12.50 -3.25
CA ASN A 132 -3.99 -13.34 -2.52
C ASN A 132 -3.80 -13.17 -1.01
N PHE A 133 -4.90 -13.10 -0.27
CA PHE A 133 -4.91 -13.13 1.19
C PHE A 133 -6.15 -13.88 1.69
N LYS A 134 -6.25 -14.06 3.01
CA LYS A 134 -7.45 -14.59 3.64
C LYS A 134 -7.96 -13.62 4.68
N ILE A 135 -9.27 -13.52 4.81
CA ILE A 135 -9.88 -12.92 6.00
C ILE A 135 -9.67 -13.92 7.15
N PRO A 136 -9.10 -13.51 8.30
CA PRO A 136 -9.00 -14.40 9.46
C PRO A 136 -10.36 -14.98 9.81
N LYS A 137 -10.40 -16.24 10.27
CA LYS A 137 -11.68 -16.87 10.67
C LYS A 137 -12.26 -16.17 11.90
N GLU A 138 -11.39 -15.59 12.71
CA GLU A 138 -11.69 -14.88 13.95
C GLU A 138 -12.13 -13.43 13.71
N ALA A 139 -11.99 -12.90 12.48
CA ALA A 139 -12.44 -11.56 12.11
C ALA A 139 -13.93 -11.41 12.45
N PRO A 140 -14.34 -10.45 13.29
CA PRO A 140 -15.75 -10.24 13.62
C PRO A 140 -16.59 -9.90 12.39
N SER A 141 -17.90 -10.19 12.46
CA SER A 141 -18.82 -9.61 11.47
C SER A 141 -18.90 -8.09 11.66
N GLY A 142 -19.01 -7.35 10.57
CA GLY A 142 -19.13 -5.89 10.59
C GLY A 142 -19.56 -5.35 9.22
N GLU A 143 -20.42 -4.34 9.21
CA GLU A 143 -20.95 -3.77 7.97
C GLU A 143 -19.98 -2.80 7.30
N GLU A 144 -19.31 -1.94 8.09
CA GLU A 144 -18.35 -0.94 7.65
C GLU A 144 -16.94 -1.24 8.20
N VAL A 145 -16.31 -2.32 7.71
CA VAL A 145 -14.92 -2.66 8.06
C VAL A 145 -13.97 -2.04 7.04
N ILE A 146 -12.88 -1.43 7.51
CA ILE A 146 -11.88 -0.86 6.60
C ILE A 146 -10.85 -1.94 6.27
N PHE A 147 -10.70 -2.25 4.98
CA PHE A 147 -9.57 -2.99 4.44
C PHE A 147 -8.52 -2.01 3.94
N ALA A 148 -7.31 -2.08 4.50
CA ALA A 148 -6.21 -1.20 4.12
C ALA A 148 -5.04 -1.98 3.52
N TRP A 149 -4.63 -1.59 2.31
CA TRP A 149 -3.31 -1.92 1.76
C TRP A 149 -2.33 -0.82 2.14
N THR A 150 -1.17 -1.22 2.65
CA THR A 150 -0.05 -0.32 2.96
C THR A 150 1.20 -0.77 2.24
N TRP A 151 2.02 0.18 1.82
CA TRP A 151 3.28 -0.10 1.13
C TRP A 151 4.38 0.85 1.59
N ASN A 152 5.51 0.26 1.98
CA ASN A 152 6.76 0.94 2.25
C ASN A 152 7.68 0.70 1.05
N ASN A 153 7.77 1.68 0.16
CA ASN A 153 8.70 1.60 -0.96
C ASN A 153 10.15 1.83 -0.48
N ARG A 154 11.11 1.56 -1.36
CA ARG A 154 12.54 1.72 -1.04
C ARG A 154 13.01 3.18 -1.06
N GLU A 155 12.14 4.14 -1.33
CA GLU A 155 12.44 5.57 -1.39
C GLU A 155 12.01 6.33 -0.12
N ARG A 156 11.62 5.57 0.91
CA ARG A 156 11.04 6.10 2.17
C ARG A 156 9.75 6.88 1.94
N GLU A 157 8.85 6.25 1.22
CA GLU A 157 7.48 6.72 1.09
C GLU A 157 6.55 5.66 1.67
N PHE A 158 5.43 6.13 2.20
CA PHE A 158 4.43 5.27 2.82
C PHE A 158 3.09 5.51 2.13
N PHE A 159 2.56 4.45 1.54
CA PHE A 159 1.27 4.46 0.87
C PHE A 159 0.26 3.76 1.77
N GLN A 160 -0.96 4.27 1.80
CA GLN A 160 -2.09 3.58 2.41
C GLN A 160 -3.34 3.84 1.56
N ASN A 161 -4.00 2.78 1.11
CA ASN A 161 -5.29 2.88 0.43
C ASN A 161 -6.32 2.04 1.17
N CYS A 162 -7.51 2.60 1.36
CA CYS A 162 -8.53 2.02 2.22
C CYS A 162 -9.85 1.84 1.48
N ALA A 163 -10.34 0.61 1.42
CA ALA A 163 -11.68 0.29 0.94
C ALA A 163 -12.57 -0.10 2.12
N VAL A 164 -13.85 0.22 2.02
CA VAL A 164 -14.86 -0.23 3.00
C VAL A 164 -15.43 -1.55 2.52
N VAL A 165 -15.50 -2.53 3.39
CA VAL A 165 -16.01 -3.87 3.10
C VAL A 165 -16.91 -4.34 4.23
N THR A 166 -17.84 -5.22 3.90
CA THR A 166 -18.64 -5.95 4.88
C THR A 166 -17.99 -7.28 5.16
N ILE A 167 -17.81 -7.63 6.44
CA ILE A 167 -17.35 -8.95 6.87
C ILE A 167 -18.52 -9.71 7.51
N THR A 168 -18.71 -10.97 7.10
CA THR A 168 -19.81 -11.83 7.57
C THR A 168 -19.30 -13.16 8.13
N GLY A 169 -20.10 -13.81 8.98
CA GLY A 169 -19.79 -15.15 9.51
C GLY A 169 -18.58 -15.19 10.45
N GLY A 170 -18.29 -14.08 11.12
CA GLY A 170 -17.08 -13.85 11.91
C GLY A 170 -16.97 -14.55 13.26
N GLY A 171 -15.85 -14.31 13.94
CA GLY A 171 -15.47 -14.96 15.20
C GLY A 171 -15.06 -14.01 16.34
N ALA A 172 -14.21 -14.49 17.23
CA ALA A 172 -13.94 -13.90 18.55
C ALA A 172 -13.17 -12.56 18.57
N GLY A 173 -12.72 -12.05 17.42
CA GLY A 173 -11.92 -10.82 17.33
C GLY A 173 -10.50 -11.04 16.80
N ILE A 174 -9.90 -9.94 16.35
CA ILE A 174 -8.53 -9.88 15.83
C ILE A 174 -7.66 -8.86 16.57
N SER A 175 -8.07 -8.46 17.77
CA SER A 175 -7.39 -7.42 18.56
C SER A 175 -5.95 -7.81 18.96
N ASN A 176 -5.67 -9.10 19.04
CA ASN A 176 -4.37 -9.69 19.31
C ASN A 176 -3.40 -9.64 18.11
N LEU A 177 -3.88 -9.35 16.91
CA LEU A 177 -3.01 -9.17 15.75
C LEU A 177 -2.20 -7.87 15.90
N PRO A 178 -0.97 -7.82 15.37
CA PRO A 178 -0.15 -6.61 15.46
C PRO A 178 -0.78 -5.46 14.66
N ASN A 179 -0.51 -4.25 15.12
CA ASN A 179 -0.85 -3.06 14.34
C ASN A 179 0.08 -2.93 13.12
N VAL A 180 -0.42 -2.30 12.06
CA VAL A 180 0.36 -1.97 10.86
C VAL A 180 1.57 -1.11 11.24
N LEU A 181 2.71 -1.33 10.58
CA LEU A 181 3.85 -0.44 10.74
C LEU A 181 3.59 0.86 9.97
N VAL A 182 3.47 1.96 10.68
CA VAL A 182 3.42 3.31 10.10
C VAL A 182 4.83 3.88 10.12
N SER A 183 5.30 4.41 8.98
CA SER A 183 6.65 4.97 8.87
C SER A 183 6.68 6.11 7.88
N ASN A 184 7.77 6.89 7.88
CA ASN A 184 8.09 7.91 6.87
C ASN A 184 7.09 9.09 6.76
N ILE A 185 6.13 9.21 7.69
CA ILE A 185 5.14 10.28 7.74
C ILE A 185 5.37 11.24 8.91
N GLY A 186 6.64 11.48 9.28
CA GLY A 186 6.99 12.41 10.35
C GLY A 186 6.82 11.85 11.76
N ASN A 187 6.53 10.55 11.89
CA ASN A 187 6.35 9.85 13.17
C ASN A 187 7.66 9.36 13.83
N GLY A 188 8.81 9.67 13.23
CA GLY A 188 10.13 9.24 13.72
C GLY A 188 10.50 7.78 13.41
N CYS A 189 9.63 7.01 12.75
CA CYS A 189 9.95 5.68 12.24
C CYS A 189 10.40 5.77 10.77
N LEU A 190 11.58 5.23 10.46
CA LEU A 190 12.20 5.31 9.13
C LEU A 190 12.41 3.92 8.55
N SER A 191 11.87 3.67 7.35
CA SER A 191 12.18 2.47 6.59
C SER A 191 13.61 2.51 6.03
N PRO A 192 14.18 1.35 5.62
CA PRO A 192 15.41 1.32 4.83
C PRO A 192 15.29 2.17 3.56
N LEU A 193 16.42 2.66 3.07
CA LEU A 193 16.50 3.51 1.88
C LEU A 193 17.38 2.84 0.82
N THR A 194 16.82 2.73 -0.39
CA THR A 194 17.37 2.33 -1.70
C THR A 194 18.03 0.95 -1.83
N THR A 195 18.64 0.43 -0.78
CA THR A 195 19.50 -0.78 -0.81
C THR A 195 18.84 -2.02 -0.22
N ALA A 196 17.69 -1.84 0.43
CA ALA A 196 16.99 -2.88 1.16
C ALA A 196 15.48 -2.66 1.10
N GLU A 197 14.75 -3.75 1.32
CA GLU A 197 13.32 -3.73 1.56
C GLU A 197 13.04 -3.84 3.07
N LEU A 198 11.87 -3.39 3.49
CA LEU A 198 11.53 -3.31 4.90
C LEU A 198 11.24 -4.70 5.47
N LYS A 199 12.01 -5.09 6.48
CA LYS A 199 11.64 -6.18 7.39
C LYS A 199 10.68 -5.63 8.44
N TYR A 200 9.44 -6.11 8.44
CA TYR A 200 8.49 -5.75 9.49
C TYR A 200 8.95 -6.31 10.86
N PRO A 201 9.03 -5.48 11.92
CA PRO A 201 9.29 -5.97 13.28
C PRO A 201 8.20 -6.92 13.77
N ASN A 202 6.94 -6.61 13.43
CA ASN A 202 5.76 -7.38 13.81
C ASN A 202 4.93 -7.74 12.56
N PRO A 203 5.35 -8.75 11.77
CA PRO A 203 4.70 -9.07 10.50
C PRO A 203 3.36 -9.81 10.65
N GLY A 204 3.01 -10.24 11.86
CA GLY A 204 1.89 -11.15 12.11
C GLY A 204 2.23 -12.60 11.77
N ALA A 205 1.23 -13.49 11.84
CA ALA A 205 1.41 -14.93 11.63
C ALA A 205 1.42 -15.35 10.15
N VAL A 206 0.85 -14.53 9.26
CA VAL A 206 0.72 -14.85 7.83
C VAL A 206 1.70 -13.98 7.05
N VAL A 207 2.79 -14.58 6.59
CA VAL A 207 3.89 -13.90 5.91
C VAL A 207 4.21 -14.61 4.61
N GLU A 208 4.35 -13.85 3.54
CA GLU A 208 4.82 -14.33 2.24
C GLU A 208 6.06 -13.51 1.85
N LEU A 209 7.22 -14.15 1.82
CA LEU A 209 8.47 -13.47 1.49
C LEU A 209 8.51 -13.15 -0.01
N GLY A 210 9.08 -12.00 -0.36
CA GLY A 210 9.32 -11.61 -1.75
C GLY A 210 10.40 -12.44 -2.45
N ASP A 211 10.86 -11.93 -3.60
CA ASP A 211 11.82 -12.59 -4.49
C ASP A 211 13.24 -12.74 -3.93
N GLY A 212 13.54 -12.12 -2.78
CA GLY A 212 14.85 -12.16 -2.14
C GLY A 212 15.94 -11.37 -2.88
N GLN A 213 15.58 -10.57 -3.89
CA GLN A 213 16.53 -9.80 -4.68
C GLN A 213 17.20 -8.69 -3.86
N TYR A 214 16.47 -8.12 -2.90
CA TYR A 214 16.98 -7.12 -1.97
C TYR A 214 17.01 -7.68 -0.54
N PRO A 215 18.01 -7.29 0.28
CA PRO A 215 18.04 -7.69 1.67
C PRO A 215 16.86 -7.08 2.43
N LEU A 216 16.32 -7.82 3.40
CA LEU A 216 15.31 -7.33 4.33
C LEU A 216 15.98 -6.72 5.57
N VAL A 217 15.69 -5.45 5.86
CA VAL A 217 16.30 -4.70 6.96
C VAL A 217 15.21 -4.10 7.86
N LEU A 218 15.40 -4.20 9.18
CA LEU A 218 14.48 -3.60 10.15
C LEU A 218 14.42 -2.07 10.00
N PRO A 219 13.29 -1.43 10.30
CA PRO A 219 13.23 0.02 10.33
C PRO A 219 14.09 0.56 11.49
N SER A 220 14.34 1.86 11.46
CA SER A 220 15.14 2.59 12.46
C SER A 220 14.36 3.77 13.03
N GLY A 221 14.73 4.20 14.23
CA GLY A 221 14.05 5.30 14.93
C GLY A 221 12.95 4.80 15.87
N ASN A 222 11.88 5.59 16.01
CA ASN A 222 10.76 5.28 16.91
C ASN A 222 9.76 4.35 16.22
N CYS A 223 10.13 3.07 16.13
CA CYS A 223 9.35 1.95 15.63
C CYS A 223 9.29 0.86 16.73
#